data_AF-A0A969RL99-F1
#
_entry.id   AF-A0A969RL99-F1
#
_cell.length_a   1.000
_cell.length_b   1.000
_cell.length_c   1.000
_cell.angle_alpha   90.00
_cell.angle_beta   90.00
_cell.angle_gamma   90.00
#
_symmetry.space_group_name_H-M   'P 1'
#
loop_
_entity.id
_entity.type
_entity.pdbx_description
1 polymer ?
#
loop_
_entity_poly.entity_id
_entity_poly.type
_entity_poly.pdbx_seq_one_letter_code
_entity_poly.pdbx_strand_id
1 'polypeptide(L)'
;MLVENECLAHKNAEQILGRPVPPPPLGACEIPIVEDYLNLITAGMHVLEVGCGTWNRIKSHCDHMRSHYEGIDTQEQDFGKKQ
;
A
#
# COMPACT_ATOMS: atom_id res chain seq x y z
N MET A 1 -1.73 1.97 -10.98
CA MET A 1 -1.17 2.66 -12.17
C MET A 1 -2.33 3.35 -12.89
N LEU A 2 -2.31 4.68 -12.97
CA LEU A 2 -3.25 5.44 -13.79
C LEU A 2 -2.73 5.41 -15.23
N VAL A 3 -3.55 5.00 -16.19
CA VAL A 3 -3.26 5.13 -17.62
C VAL A 3 -4.32 6.08 -18.17
N GLU A 4 -3.89 7.16 -18.83
CA GLU A 4 -4.80 8.16 -19.39
C GLU A 4 -5.78 8.79 -18.36
N ASN A 5 -5.31 9.02 -17.13
CA ASN A 5 -6.11 9.48 -15.98
C ASN A 5 -7.20 8.50 -15.49
N GLU A 6 -7.16 7.24 -15.93
CA GLU A 6 -8.09 6.20 -15.52
C GLU A 6 -7.39 5.08 -14.74
N CYS A 7 -8.04 4.59 -13.68
CA CYS A 7 -7.56 3.43 -12.94
C CYS A 7 -8.01 2.15 -13.66
N LEU A 8 -7.10 1.57 -14.46
CA LEU A 8 -7.34 0.29 -15.16
C LEU A 8 -7.77 -0.84 -14.22
N ALA A 9 -7.21 -0.89 -13.00
CA ALA A 9 -7.57 -1.90 -12.01
C ALA A 9 -9.04 -1.80 -11.59
N HIS A 10 -9.56 -0.58 -11.46
CA HIS A 10 -10.96 -0.34 -11.14
C HIS A 10 -11.89 -0.75 -12.29
N LYS A 11 -11.57 -0.34 -13.53
CA LYS A 11 -12.35 -0.74 -14.72
C LYS A 11 -12.41 -2.26 -14.91
N ASN A 12 -11.28 -2.93 -14.71
CA ASN A 12 -11.21 -4.40 -14.80
C ASN A 12 -12.03 -5.06 -13.69
N ALA A 13 -12.00 -4.53 -12.46
CA ALA A 13 -12.78 -5.06 -11.35
C ALA A 13 -14.29 -4.96 -11.61
N GLU A 14 -14.78 -3.84 -12.16
CA GLU A 14 -16.18 -3.69 -12.54
C GLU A 14 -16.62 -4.70 -13.60
N GLN A 15 -15.80 -4.90 -14.65
CA GLN A 15 -16.09 -5.87 -15.70
C GLN A 15 -16.12 -7.31 -15.19
N ILE A 16 -15.16 -7.70 -14.35
CA ILE A 16 -15.08 -9.07 -13.81
C ILE A 16 -16.22 -9.35 -12.83
N LEU A 17 -16.55 -8.39 -11.97
CA LEU A 17 -17.54 -8.58 -10.91
C LEU A 17 -18.99 -8.39 -11.38
N GLY A 18 -19.21 -7.82 -12.57
CA GLY A 18 -20.54 -7.59 -13.13
C GLY A 18 -21.42 -6.66 -12.28
N ARG A 19 -20.80 -5.84 -11.43
CA ARG A 19 -21.48 -4.89 -10.54
C ARG A 19 -20.65 -3.61 -10.40
N PRO A 20 -21.28 -2.48 -10.05
CA PRO A 20 -20.55 -1.27 -9.71
C PRO A 20 -19.56 -1.53 -8.57
N VAL A 21 -18.32 -1.08 -8.77
CA VAL A 21 -17.29 -1.06 -7.72
C VAL A 21 -17.19 0.39 -7.24
N PRO A 22 -16.99 0.66 -5.94
CA PRO A 22 -16.74 2.03 -5.50
C PRO A 22 -15.54 2.62 -6.26
N PRO A 23 -15.58 3.90 -6.66
CA PRO A 23 -14.48 4.53 -7.37
C PRO A 23 -13.20 4.43 -6.54
N PRO A 24 -12.04 4.31 -7.19
CA PRO A 24 -10.79 4.33 -6.47
C PRO A 24 -10.71 5.66 -5.72
N PRO A 25 -10.25 5.67 -4.46
CA PRO A 25 -10.11 6.91 -3.71
C PRO A 25 -9.30 7.94 -4.52
N LEU A 26 -9.84 9.15 -4.66
CA LEU A 26 -9.15 10.25 -5.33
C LEU A 26 -8.25 10.96 -4.31
N GLY A 27 -6.93 10.76 -4.42
CA GLY A 27 -5.91 11.31 -3.52
C GLY A 27 -5.19 10.25 -2.68
N ALA A 28 -4.20 10.68 -1.89
CA ALA A 28 -3.29 9.84 -1.08
C ALA A 28 -4.00 9.09 0.08
N CYS A 29 -5.00 8.26 -0.24
CA CYS A 29 -5.73 7.42 0.72
C CYS A 29 -4.87 6.31 1.33
N GLU A 30 -3.66 6.08 0.82
CA GLU A 30 -2.66 5.24 1.48
C GLU A 30 -2.31 5.77 2.88
N ILE A 31 -2.24 7.10 3.08
CA ILE A 31 -1.75 7.66 4.36
C ILE A 31 -2.74 7.40 5.49
N PRO A 32 -4.04 7.75 5.41
CA PRO A 32 -4.96 7.52 6.53
C PRO A 32 -5.12 6.04 6.87
N ILE A 33 -5.20 5.18 5.85
CA ILE A 33 -5.34 3.73 6.05
C ILE A 33 -4.13 3.16 6.79
N VAL A 34 -2.92 3.54 6.39
CA VAL A 34 -1.72 3.05 7.07
C VAL A 34 -1.60 3.61 8.48
N GLU A 35 -1.91 4.89 8.72
CA GLU A 35 -1.90 5.44 10.08
C GLU A 35 -2.78 4.64 11.05
N ASP A 36 -3.96 4.22 10.61
CA ASP A 36 -4.85 3.40 11.43
C ASP A 36 -4.24 2.02 11.73
N TYR A 37 -3.56 1.40 10.74
CA TYR A 37 -2.86 0.13 10.95
C TYR A 37 -1.62 0.23 11.82
N LEU A 38 -0.87 1.34 11.75
CA LEU A 38 0.33 1.52 12.58
C LEU A 38 0.00 1.40 14.07
N ASN A 39 -1.15 1.93 14.49
CA ASN A 39 -1.59 1.88 15.89
C ASN A 39 -1.86 0.45 16.40
N LEU A 40 -1.97 -0.53 15.51
CA LEU A 40 -2.20 -1.94 15.86
C LEU A 40 -0.88 -2.72 15.99
N ILE A 41 0.24 -2.18 15.52
CA ILE A 41 1.54 -2.84 15.55
C ILE A 41 2.17 -2.64 16.93
N THR A 42 2.46 -3.74 17.61
CA THR A 42 3.10 -3.74 18.93
C THR A 42 4.41 -4.53 18.92
N ALA A 43 5.23 -4.31 19.96
CA ALA A 43 6.53 -4.98 20.11
C ALA A 43 6.44 -6.51 19.98
N GLY A 44 7.42 -7.11 19.29
CA GLY A 44 7.50 -8.56 19.07
C GLY A 44 6.57 -9.13 17.99
N MET A 45 5.71 -8.32 17.38
CA MET A 45 4.90 -8.77 16.23
C MET A 45 5.76 -9.02 14.98
N HIS A 46 5.24 -9.85 14.07
CA HIS A 46 5.79 -10.05 12.73
C HIS A 46 4.83 -9.45 11.72
N VAL A 47 5.30 -8.48 10.94
CA VAL A 47 4.50 -7.72 9.99
C VAL A 47 4.99 -8.02 8.57
N LEU A 48 4.07 -8.43 7.70
CA LEU A 48 4.29 -8.61 6.27
C LEU A 48 3.57 -7.50 5.50
N GLU A 49 4.30 -6.69 4.75
CA GLU A 49 3.76 -5.67 3.85
C GLU A 49 3.81 -6.17 2.40
N VAL A 50 2.65 -6.25 1.74
CA VAL A 50 2.52 -6.72 0.35
C VAL A 50 2.27 -5.54 -0.57
N GLY A 51 3.08 -5.40 -1.62
CA GLY A 51 3.08 -4.21 -2.46
C GLY A 51 3.76 -3.03 -1.77
N CYS A 52 4.82 -3.28 -0.99
CA CYS A 52 5.47 -2.28 -0.15
C CYS A 52 6.15 -1.15 -0.97
N GLY A 53 6.43 -1.40 -2.26
CA GLY A 53 7.09 -0.46 -3.14
C GLY A 53 8.31 0.19 -2.48
N THR A 54 8.31 1.53 -2.45
CA THR A 54 9.40 2.36 -1.91
C THR A 54 9.12 2.94 -0.54
N TRP A 55 7.94 2.62 -0.01
CA TRP A 55 7.40 3.36 1.08
C TRP A 55 7.91 2.77 2.40
N ASN A 56 8.59 3.60 3.18
CA ASN A 56 9.30 3.12 4.37
C ASN A 56 8.51 3.30 5.68
N ARG A 57 7.25 3.75 5.63
CA ARG A 57 6.54 4.20 6.83
C ARG A 57 6.25 3.03 7.79
N ILE A 58 5.71 1.92 7.29
CA ILE A 58 5.44 0.72 8.08
C ILE A 58 6.75 0.10 8.58
N LYS A 59 7.76 0.00 7.71
CA LYS A 59 9.11 -0.46 8.09
C LYS A 59 9.71 0.35 9.24
N SER A 60 9.76 1.68 9.12
CA SER A 60 10.31 2.55 10.17
C SER A 60 9.50 2.48 11.47
N HIS A 61 8.18 2.32 11.39
CA HIS A 61 7.35 2.11 12.57
C HIS A 61 7.66 0.78 13.25
N CYS A 62 7.85 -0.30 12.49
CA CYS A 62 8.22 -1.59 13.05
C CYS A 62 9.57 -1.55 13.78
N ASP A 63 10.56 -0.88 13.19
CA ASP A 63 11.87 -0.66 13.83
C ASP A 63 11.71 0.08 15.17
N HIS A 64 10.88 1.13 15.20
CA HIS A 64 10.60 1.90 16.42
C HIS A 64 9.91 1.06 17.50
N MET A 65 8.92 0.25 17.11
CA MET A 65 8.14 -0.59 18.02
C MET A 65 8.87 -1.86 18.46
N ARG A 66 10.07 -2.15 17.89
CA ARG A 66 10.79 -3.42 18.09
C ARG A 66 9.95 -4.62 17.64
N SER A 67 9.30 -4.50 16.48
CA SER A 67 8.64 -5.60 15.78
C SER A 67 9.47 -6.02 14.56
N HIS A 68 9.20 -7.20 14.02
CA HIS A 68 9.82 -7.74 12.82
C HIS A 68 9.05 -7.27 11.58
N TYR A 69 9.77 -6.86 10.54
CA TYR A 69 9.21 -6.40 9.27
C TYR A 69 9.74 -7.24 8.10
N GLU A 70 8.83 -7.64 7.21
CA GLU A 70 9.12 -8.22 5.91
C GLU A 70 8.28 -7.49 4.85
N GLY A 71 8.91 -7.11 3.74
CA GLY A 71 8.23 -6.44 2.63
C GLY A 71 8.40 -7.22 1.34
N ILE A 72 7.31 -7.42 0.62
CA ILE A 72 7.31 -8.06 -0.70
C ILE A 72 6.68 -7.13 -1.73
N ASP A 73 7.34 -7.00 -2.88
CA ASP A 73 6.80 -6.28 -4.03
C ASP A 73 7.14 -7.04 -5.32
N THR A 74 6.32 -6.84 -6.34
CA THR A 74 6.54 -7.36 -7.70
C THR A 74 7.59 -6.58 -8.48
N GLN A 75 7.91 -5.35 -8.07
CA GLN A 75 8.88 -4.50 -8.75
C GLN A 75 10.23 -4.52 -8.02
N GLU A 76 11.32 -4.76 -8.76
CA GLU A 76 12.68 -4.75 -8.21
C GLU A 76 13.18 -3.33 -7.85
N GLN A 77 12.52 -2.28 -8.36
CA GLN A 77 13.04 -0.90 -8.31
C GLN A 77 12.20 0.04 -7.45
N ASP A 78 12.94 0.78 -6.63
CA ASP A 78 12.51 1.83 -5.73
C ASP A 78 12.09 3.09 -6.55
N PHE A 79 10.83 3.22 -6.96
CA PHE A 79 10.19 4.46 -7.49
C PHE A 79 10.07 5.65 -6.50
N GLY A 80 10.96 5.74 -5.51
CA GLY A 80 11.04 6.83 -4.53
C GLY A 80 11.98 7.96 -4.95
N LYS A 81 12.66 7.84 -6.10
CA LYS A 81 13.40 8.97 -6.69
C LYS A 81 12.48 9.74 -7.62
N LYS A 82 12.07 10.93 -7.18
CA LYS A 82 11.69 12.03 -8.10
C LYS A 82 12.80 12.15 -9.14
N GLN A 83 12.48 11.96 -10.41
CA GLN A 83 13.25 12.54 -11.51
C GLN A 83 12.93 14.03 -11.60
#